data_AF-A0A916HYJ9-F1
#
_entry.id   AF-A0A916HYJ9-F1
#
_cell.length_a   1.000
_cell.length_b   1.000
_cell.length_c   1.000
_cell.angle_alpha   90.00
_cell.angle_beta   90.00
_cell.angle_gamma   90.00
#
_symmetry.space_group_name_H-M   'P 1'
#
loop_
_entity.id
_entity.type
_entity.pdbx_description
1 polymer ?
#
loop_
_entity_poly.entity_id
_entity_poly.type
_entity_poly.pdbx_seq_one_letter_code
_entity_poly.pdbx_strand_id
1 'polypeptide(L)'
;MRRLVFGATCREVSEFLLEYLEGDLLAAQRRAFRRHLFWCRDCVRYIESYRRTLELARQTGASEAPDAALPVPERLVRAILAAKRAGDG
;
A
#
# COMPACT_ATOMS: atom_id res chain seq x y z
N MET A 1 -24.89 2.44 10.62
CA MET A 1 -23.91 1.68 9.82
C MET A 1 -23.33 2.61 8.75
N ARG A 2 -22.11 3.11 8.95
CA ARG A 2 -21.55 4.20 8.12
C ARG A 2 -21.08 3.64 6.76
N ARG A 3 -21.88 3.88 5.70
CA ARG A 3 -21.55 3.68 4.28
C ARG A 3 -20.42 4.66 3.93
N LEU A 4 -19.18 4.20 3.83
CA LEU A 4 -18.02 5.08 3.52
C LEU A 4 -17.54 5.00 2.07
N VAL A 5 -18.09 4.13 1.22
CA VAL A 5 -17.63 3.98 -0.17
C VAL A 5 -18.52 4.72 -1.18
N PHE A 6 -19.78 5.05 -0.83
CA PHE A 6 -20.77 5.59 -1.77
C PHE A 6 -20.58 7.07 -2.17
N GLY A 7 -19.50 7.72 -1.76
CA GLY A 7 -19.18 9.09 -2.16
C GLY A 7 -17.67 9.34 -2.28
N ALA A 8 -16.87 8.28 -2.26
CA ALA A 8 -15.43 8.36 -2.46
C ALA A 8 -15.14 8.37 -3.96
N THR A 9 -14.21 9.22 -4.37
CA THR A 9 -13.62 9.21 -5.69
C THR A 9 -12.85 7.93 -5.94
N CYS A 10 -12.62 7.58 -7.22
CA CYS A 10 -11.81 6.43 -7.58
C CYS A 10 -10.41 6.46 -6.94
N ARG A 11 -9.84 7.67 -6.75
CA ARG A 11 -8.55 7.88 -6.10
C ARG A 11 -8.60 7.48 -4.63
N GLU A 12 -9.53 8.05 -3.86
CA GLU A 12 -9.67 7.78 -2.43
C GLU A 12 -9.92 6.30 -2.14
N VAL A 13 -10.70 5.62 -3.00
CA VAL A 13 -10.92 4.18 -2.87
C VAL A 13 -9.62 3.41 -3.11
N SER A 14 -8.84 3.79 -4.13
CA SER A 14 -7.59 3.11 -4.47
C SER A 14 -6.54 3.29 -3.36
N GLU A 15 -6.40 4.51 -2.83
CA GLU A 15 -5.47 4.83 -1.73
C GLU A 15 -5.83 4.03 -0.47
N PHE A 16 -7.12 4.02 -0.08
CA PHE A 16 -7.59 3.24 1.06
C PHE A 16 -7.29 1.73 0.92
N LEU A 17 -7.45 1.17 -0.28
CA LEU A 17 -7.18 -0.25 -0.52
C LEU A 17 -5.69 -0.56 -0.48
N LEU A 18 -4.85 0.35 -0.97
CA LEU A 18 -3.41 0.23 -0.86
C LEU A 18 -2.98 0.24 0.61
N GLU A 19 -3.42 1.23 1.40
CA GLU A 19 -3.16 1.30 2.85
C GLU A 19 -3.65 0.05 3.59
N TYR A 20 -4.80 -0.51 3.19
CA TYR A 20 -5.30 -1.75 3.79
C TYR A 20 -4.38 -2.95 3.50
N LEU A 21 -3.87 -3.04 2.28
CA LEU A 21 -2.99 -4.13 1.84
C LEU A 21 -1.58 -4.02 2.43
N GLU A 22 -1.07 -2.80 2.57
CA GLU A 22 0.24 -2.50 3.18
C GLU A 22 0.19 -2.57 4.71
N GLY A 23 -1.00 -2.45 5.29
CA GLY A 23 -1.23 -2.59 6.73
C GLY A 23 -1.19 -1.27 7.49
N ASP A 24 -1.17 -0.15 6.78
CA ASP A 24 -1.02 1.22 7.30
C ASP A 24 -2.33 1.84 7.79
N LEU A 25 -3.46 1.17 7.55
CA LEU A 25 -4.74 1.62 8.12
C LEU A 25 -4.75 1.60 9.64
N LEU A 26 -5.38 2.62 10.23
CA LEU A 26 -5.71 2.64 11.65
C LEU A 26 -6.47 1.36 12.03
N ALA A 27 -6.18 0.82 13.22
CA ALA A 27 -6.72 -0.46 13.65
C ALA A 27 -8.27 -0.51 13.62
N ALA A 28 -8.93 0.61 13.88
CA ALA A 28 -10.39 0.74 13.78
C ALA A 28 -10.90 0.62 12.33
N GLN A 29 -10.23 1.27 11.37
CA GLN A 29 -10.56 1.19 9.94
C GLN A 29 -10.32 -0.22 9.41
N ARG A 30 -9.17 -0.83 9.74
CA ARG A 30 -8.85 -2.21 9.34
C ARG A 30 -9.87 -3.21 9.87
N ARG A 31 -10.30 -3.08 11.13
CA ARG A 31 -11.38 -3.92 11.69
C ARG A 31 -12.71 -3.72 10.98
N ALA A 32 -13.09 -2.46 10.72
CA ALA A 32 -14.33 -2.15 10.02
C ALA A 32 -14.34 -2.73 8.60
N PHE A 33 -13.24 -2.61 7.87
CA PHE A 33 -13.12 -3.13 6.51
C PHE A 33 -13.08 -4.66 6.47
N ARG A 34 -12.36 -5.33 7.40
CA ARG A 34 -12.45 -6.80 7.53
C ARG A 34 -13.87 -7.29 7.77
N ARG A 35 -14.63 -6.57 8.61
CA ARG A 35 -16.07 -6.84 8.80
C ARG A 35 -16.85 -6.68 7.49
N HIS A 36 -16.55 -5.66 6.69
CA HIS A 36 -17.20 -5.49 5.39
C HIS A 36 -16.89 -6.65 4.43
N LEU A 37 -15.62 -7.08 4.34
CA LEU A 37 -15.20 -8.21 3.51
C LEU A 37 -15.87 -9.52 3.92
N PHE A 38 -16.22 -9.70 5.21
CA PHE A 38 -16.95 -10.87 5.67
C PHE A 38 -18.36 -10.99 5.04
N TRP A 39 -19.03 -9.87 4.75
CA TRP A 39 -20.41 -9.85 4.26
C TRP A 39 -20.55 -9.48 2.78
N CYS A 40 -19.50 -8.95 2.15
CA CYS A 40 -19.57 -8.42 0.78
C CYS A 40 -18.65 -9.19 -0.18
N ARG A 41 -19.23 -10.16 -0.92
CA ARG A 41 -18.49 -10.98 -1.91
C ARG A 41 -17.90 -10.14 -3.05
N ASP A 42 -18.56 -9.07 -3.46
CA ASP A 42 -18.07 -8.21 -4.54
C ASP A 42 -16.79 -7.47 -4.14
N CYS A 43 -16.71 -7.00 -2.89
CA CYS A 43 -15.49 -6.37 -2.40
C CYS A 43 -14.36 -7.37 -2.16
N VAL A 44 -14.66 -8.63 -1.81
CA VAL A 44 -13.65 -9.71 -1.78
C VAL A 44 -13.07 -9.94 -3.17
N ARG A 45 -13.91 -10.08 -4.18
CA ARG A 45 -13.45 -10.23 -5.58
C ARG A 45 -12.68 -9.01 -6.06
N TYR A 46 -13.13 -7.81 -5.70
CA TYR A 46 -12.48 -6.57 -6.11
C TYR A 46 -11.06 -6.47 -5.52
N ILE A 47 -10.90 -6.76 -4.23
CA ILE A 47 -9.57 -6.70 -3.61
C ILE A 47 -8.61 -7.77 -4.13
N GLU A 48 -9.12 -8.95 -4.50
CA GLU A 48 -8.32 -9.99 -5.17
C GLU A 48 -7.81 -9.49 -6.52
N SER A 49 -8.68 -8.87 -7.33
CA SER A 49 -8.29 -8.26 -8.60
C SER A 49 -7.26 -7.14 -8.39
N TYR A 50 -7.49 -6.26 -7.43
CA TYR A 50 -6.58 -5.16 -7.10
C TYR A 50 -5.19 -5.66 -6.68
N ARG A 51 -5.12 -6.72 -5.86
CA ARG A 51 -3.84 -7.38 -5.51
C ARG A 51 -3.08 -7.86 -6.74
N ARG A 52 -3.78 -8.46 -7.70
CA ARG A 52 -3.18 -8.93 -8.95
C ARG A 52 -2.67 -7.78 -9.80
N THR A 53 -3.39 -6.66 -9.84
CA THR A 53 -2.92 -5.43 -10.51
C THR A 53 -1.62 -4.92 -9.88
N LEU A 54 -1.53 -4.90 -8.54
CA LEU A 54 -0.31 -4.49 -7.85
C LEU A 54 0.86 -5.45 -8.13
N GLU A 55 0.59 -6.76 -8.16
CA GLU A 55 1.60 -7.76 -8.50
C GLU A 55 2.14 -7.55 -9.91
N LEU A 56 1.26 -7.37 -10.90
CA LEU A 56 1.65 -7.07 -12.28
C LEU A 56 2.42 -5.75 -12.39
N ALA A 57 1.94 -4.69 -11.72
CA ALA A 57 2.62 -3.39 -11.71
C ALA A 57 4.02 -3.47 -11.08
N ARG A 58 4.20 -4.29 -10.04
CA ARG A 58 5.51 -4.57 -9.44
C ARG A 58 6.40 -5.35 -10.39
N GLN A 59 5.87 -6.36 -11.09
CA GLN A 59 6.64 -7.14 -12.06
C GLN A 59 7.11 -6.27 -13.23
N THR A 60 6.26 -5.41 -13.77
CA THR A 60 6.64 -4.51 -14.87
C THR A 60 7.56 -3.38 -14.41
N GLY A 61 7.34 -2.80 -13.22
CA GLY A 61 8.23 -1.80 -12.63
C GLY A 61 9.57 -2.37 -12.14
N ALA A 62 9.62 -3.64 -11.77
CA ALA A 62 10.86 -4.36 -11.46
C ALA A 62 11.61 -4.82 -12.71
N SER A 63 10.95 -4.88 -13.87
CA SER A 63 11.54 -5.33 -15.13
C SER A 63 12.55 -4.35 -15.74
N GLU A 64 12.74 -3.17 -15.14
CA GLU A 64 13.81 -2.21 -15.46
C GLU A 64 14.87 -2.07 -14.37
N ALA A 65 14.78 -2.83 -13.27
CA ALA A 65 15.95 -3.06 -12.45
C ALA A 65 16.71 -4.23 -13.10
N PRO A 66 17.82 -3.99 -13.83
CA PRO A 66 18.67 -5.10 -14.24
C PRO A 66 18.99 -5.95 -13.02
N ASP A 67 19.08 -7.26 -13.26
CA ASP A 67 19.28 -8.42 -12.38
C ASP A 67 20.57 -8.38 -11.51
N ALA A 68 21.02 -7.19 -11.14
CA ALA A 68 22.01 -6.91 -10.14
C ALA A 68 21.51 -5.68 -9.38
N ALA A 69 21.13 -5.87 -8.12
CA ALA A 69 21.07 -4.76 -7.19
C ALA A 69 22.39 -3.99 -7.32
N LEU A 70 22.37 -2.85 -8.02
CA LEU A 70 23.50 -1.91 -7.99
C LEU A 70 23.82 -1.73 -6.50
N PRO A 71 25.09 -1.90 -6.08
CA PRO A 71 25.43 -1.80 -4.67
C PRO A 71 24.90 -0.46 -4.16
N VAL A 72 24.02 -0.52 -3.16
CA VAL A 72 23.38 0.68 -2.60
C VAL A 72 24.50 1.65 -2.20
N PRO A 73 24.59 2.86 -2.79
CA PRO A 73 25.73 3.73 -2.55
C PRO A 73 25.82 4.09 -1.07
N GLU A 74 26.96 3.82 -0.43
CA GLU A 74 27.12 4.08 1.02
C GLU A 74 26.85 5.55 1.39
N ARG A 75 27.12 6.48 0.46
CA ARG A 75 26.81 7.90 0.63
C ARG A 75 25.32 8.14 0.90
N LEU A 76 24.44 7.38 0.25
CA LEU A 76 22.99 7.49 0.42
C LEU A 76 22.57 6.95 1.79
N VAL A 77 23.10 5.79 2.18
CA VAL A 77 22.87 5.21 3.51
C VAL A 77 23.31 6.18 4.61
N ARG A 78 24.51 6.75 4.49
CA ARG A 78 25.03 7.76 5.45
C ARG A 78 24.15 9.01 5.51
N ALA A 79 23.71 9.53 4.37
CA ALA A 79 22.84 10.70 4.31
C ALA A 79 21.48 10.46 5.01
N ILE A 80 20.84 9.31 4.76
CA ILE A 80 19.57 8.93 5.39
C ILE A 80 19.75 8.81 6.92
N LEU A 81 20.82 8.15 7.37
CA LEU A 81 21.11 8.00 8.81
C LEU A 81 21.37 9.35 9.49
N ALA A 82 22.07 10.27 8.83
CA ALA A 82 22.29 11.61 9.36
C ALA A 82 20.99 12.42 9.46
N ALA A 83 20.14 12.37 8.43
CA ALA A 83 18.85 13.05 8.43
C ALA A 83 17.91 12.53 9.55
N LYS A 84 17.87 11.22 9.76
CA LYS A 84 17.13 10.62 10.88
C LYS A 84 17.59 11.16 12.24
N ARG A 85 18.89 11.14 12.51
CA ARG A 85 19.46 11.64 13.78
C ARG A 85 19.20 13.14 14.01
N ALA A 86 19.14 13.93 12.94
CA ALA A 86 18.88 15.37 13.02
C ALA A 86 17.40 15.71 13.25
N GLY A 87 16.47 14.82 12.89
CA GLY A 87 15.03 14.98 13.15
C GLY A 87 14.54 14.37 14.47
N ASP A 88 15.39 13.59 15.13
CA ASP A 88 15.12 12.96 16.44
C ASP A 88 15.58 13.83 17.64
N GLY A 89 15.97 15.09 17.40
CA GLY A 89 16.38 16.08 18.42
C GLY A 89 15.61 17.38 18.31
#